data_AF-A0A351Z4M2-F1
#
_entry.id   AF-A0A351Z4M2-F1
#
_cell.length_a   1.000
_cell.length_b   1.000
_cell.length_c   1.000
_cell.angle_alpha   90.00
_cell.angle_beta   90.00
_cell.angle_gamma   90.00
#
_symmetry.space_group_name_H-M   'P 1'
#
loop_
_entity.id
_entity.type
_entity.pdbx_description
1 polymer ?
#
loop_
_entity_poly.entity_id
_entity_poly.type
_entity_poly.pdbx_seq_one_letter_code
_entity_poly.pdbx_strand_id
1 'polypeptide(L)'
;MKKILVGLILVLSLSTFAMADEGRGMMGQRMMGSQTMEMVGIGGNPWFHHGVSLTLVNSDKLGLDEKQKGQLEEIRTKYTKELIRQDAEMQIAELDLNSLLKTDATDLAKVKDVIKKATDTRSQIRYLRIEAFAEARKVLTEEQKGKLRNLMENPDCMMGDDAKGITGGMMGRGMMEG
;
A
#
# COMPACT_ATOMS: atom_id res chain seq x y z
N MET A 1 -60.85 18.58 -12.40
CA MET A 1 -61.21 19.95 -11.95
C MET A 1 -62.24 19.87 -10.83
N LYS A 2 -61.85 20.14 -9.58
CA LYS A 2 -62.59 20.96 -8.59
C LYS A 2 -61.72 21.08 -7.34
N LYS A 3 -61.69 22.30 -6.83
CA LYS A 3 -60.67 22.92 -5.97
C LYS A 3 -61.13 22.94 -4.50
N ILE A 4 -60.19 22.62 -3.60
CA ILE A 4 -59.74 23.38 -2.42
C ILE A 4 -60.78 23.76 -1.35
N LEU A 5 -60.51 23.42 -0.07
CA LEU A 5 -60.27 24.35 1.07
C LEU A 5 -60.22 23.55 2.39
N VAL A 6 -59.08 23.49 3.10
CA VAL A 6 -58.50 24.45 4.08
C VAL A 6 -58.94 24.17 5.52
N GLY A 7 -57.94 23.89 6.37
CA GLY A 7 -57.97 24.06 7.83
C GLY A 7 -56.51 24.02 8.32
N LEU A 8 -55.82 25.16 8.32
CA LEU A 8 -55.38 25.93 9.51
C LEU A 8 -54.49 25.12 10.49
N ILE A 9 -53.16 25.30 10.49
CA ILE A 9 -52.38 26.25 11.33
C ILE A 9 -52.43 25.83 12.83
N LEU A 10 -51.39 25.66 13.66
CA LEU A 10 -49.98 26.08 13.77
C LEU A 10 -49.38 25.22 14.90
N VAL A 11 -48.16 24.67 14.81
CA VAL A 11 -47.17 24.73 15.92
C VAL A 11 -45.77 24.66 15.31
N LEU A 12 -45.12 25.81 15.25
CA LEU A 12 -43.68 25.97 15.14
C LEU A 12 -43.06 25.57 16.49
N SER A 13 -42.26 24.52 16.52
CA SER A 13 -41.22 24.37 17.54
C SER A 13 -39.87 24.39 16.83
N LEU A 14 -39.27 25.58 16.77
CA LEU A 14 -37.83 25.72 16.58
C LEU A 14 -37.14 25.18 17.84
N SER A 15 -36.52 24.01 17.71
CA SER A 15 -35.47 23.57 18.60
C SER A 15 -34.19 23.50 17.80
N THR A 16 -33.46 24.61 17.76
CA THR A 16 -32.06 24.64 17.33
C THR A 16 -31.25 23.83 18.34
N PHE A 17 -30.92 22.58 18.01
CA PHE A 17 -29.74 21.93 18.58
C PHE A 17 -28.57 22.24 17.66
N ALA A 18 -27.80 23.26 18.05
CA ALA A 18 -26.41 23.37 17.67
C ALA A 18 -25.67 22.17 18.29
N MET A 19 -25.30 21.20 17.45
CA MET A 19 -24.22 20.27 17.75
C MET A 19 -23.09 20.64 16.79
N ALA A 20 -22.34 21.66 17.20
CA ALA A 20 -20.95 21.76 16.81
C ALA A 20 -20.21 20.71 17.66
N ASP A 21 -19.71 19.67 17.00
CA ASP A 21 -18.48 19.03 17.44
C ASP A 21 -17.62 18.79 16.21
N GLU A 22 -16.42 19.33 16.31
CA GLU A 22 -15.39 19.29 15.32
C GLU A 22 -14.75 17.90 15.29
N GLY A 23 -14.22 17.54 14.13
CA GLY A 23 -12.98 16.78 14.11
C GLY A 23 -13.08 15.32 14.53
N ARG A 24 -13.48 14.47 13.58
CA ARG A 24 -12.70 13.25 13.32
C ARG A 24 -12.79 12.91 11.84
N GLY A 25 -11.72 13.26 11.13
CA GLY A 25 -11.50 12.83 9.76
C GLY A 25 -11.58 11.31 9.67
N MET A 26 -12.71 10.80 9.18
CA MET A 26 -12.86 9.41 8.72
C MET A 26 -12.23 9.21 7.33
N MET A 27 -11.19 10.00 6.99
CA MET A 27 -10.29 9.74 5.86
C MET A 27 -9.06 8.92 6.28
N GLY A 28 -9.04 8.35 7.50
CA GLY A 28 -7.95 7.46 7.96
C GLY A 28 -8.22 5.96 7.80
N GLN A 29 -9.49 5.54 7.68
CA GLN A 29 -9.85 4.12 7.79
C GLN A 29 -9.90 3.38 6.44
N ARG A 30 -9.89 4.10 5.30
CA ARG A 30 -10.02 3.49 3.97
C ARG A 30 -8.68 3.31 3.23
N MET A 31 -7.58 3.76 3.81
CA MET A 31 -6.20 3.54 3.32
C MET A 31 -5.47 2.41 4.06
N MET A 32 -6.09 1.83 5.10
CA MET A 32 -5.51 0.81 5.98
C MET A 32 -6.10 -0.60 5.73
N GLY A 33 -6.66 -0.84 4.54
CA GLY A 33 -7.43 -2.07 4.25
C GLY A 33 -6.74 -3.08 3.32
N SER A 34 -5.78 -2.67 2.49
CA SER A 34 -5.07 -3.58 1.58
C SER A 34 -3.56 -3.29 1.46
N GLN A 35 -3.15 -2.04 1.68
CA GLN A 35 -1.74 -1.65 1.56
C GLN A 35 -0.92 -1.88 2.84
N THR A 36 -1.53 -1.95 4.02
CA THR A 36 -0.80 -2.17 5.28
C THR A 36 -0.53 -3.64 5.61
N MET A 37 -1.28 -4.57 5.00
CA MET A 37 -0.97 -6.00 5.05
C MET A 37 0.05 -6.43 3.98
N GLU A 38 0.37 -5.59 3.00
CA GLU A 38 1.42 -5.90 2.03
C GLU A 38 2.83 -5.83 2.64
N MET A 39 2.98 -5.14 3.78
CA MET A 39 4.19 -5.18 4.62
C MET A 39 4.45 -6.56 5.24
N VAL A 40 3.49 -7.49 5.20
CA VAL A 40 3.64 -8.89 5.67
C VAL A 40 3.64 -9.88 4.48
N GLY A 41 3.52 -9.39 3.24
CA GLY A 41 3.13 -10.19 2.07
C GLY A 41 4.23 -10.53 1.06
N ILE A 42 5.45 -10.06 1.23
CA ILE A 42 6.67 -10.55 0.57
C ILE A 42 7.65 -10.83 1.70
N GLY A 43 8.06 -12.08 1.89
CA GLY A 43 8.86 -12.46 3.06
C GLY A 43 10.15 -11.66 3.13
N GLY A 44 10.19 -10.64 4.01
CA GLY A 44 11.35 -9.96 4.58
C GLY A 44 12.50 -9.50 3.67
N ASN A 45 12.46 -9.75 2.36
CA ASN A 45 13.62 -9.68 1.49
C ASN A 45 13.66 -8.29 0.83
N PRO A 46 14.56 -7.38 1.29
CA PRO A 46 14.57 -5.98 0.87
C PRO A 46 14.74 -5.80 -0.65
N TRP A 47 15.33 -6.80 -1.31
CA TRP A 47 15.64 -6.80 -2.74
C TRP A 47 14.42 -6.67 -3.65
N PHE A 48 13.25 -7.15 -3.22
CA PHE A 48 12.08 -7.25 -4.09
C PHE A 48 10.86 -6.49 -3.56
N HIS A 49 10.95 -5.88 -2.38
CA HIS A 49 9.87 -5.07 -1.80
C HIS A 49 9.66 -3.75 -2.53
N HIS A 50 10.77 -3.09 -2.91
CA HIS A 50 10.72 -1.73 -3.45
C HIS A 50 10.78 -1.65 -4.98
N GLY A 51 10.89 -2.79 -5.68
CA GLY A 51 10.98 -2.86 -7.13
C GLY A 51 12.04 -1.92 -7.72
N VAL A 52 11.69 -1.23 -8.81
CA VAL A 52 12.57 -0.24 -9.48
C VAL A 52 12.71 1.05 -8.68
N SER A 53 11.75 1.36 -7.82
CA SER A 53 11.67 2.65 -7.10
C SER A 53 12.89 2.88 -6.22
N LEU A 54 13.44 1.84 -5.61
CA LEU A 54 14.64 1.96 -4.78
C LEU A 54 15.85 2.48 -5.57
N THR A 55 16.01 1.99 -6.80
CA THR A 55 17.09 2.41 -7.71
C THR A 55 16.91 3.87 -8.13
N LEU A 56 15.68 4.28 -8.47
CA LEU A 56 15.38 5.66 -8.89
C LEU A 56 15.53 6.66 -7.74
N VAL A 57 15.05 6.34 -6.54
CA VAL A 57 15.17 7.21 -5.34
C VAL A 57 16.64 7.44 -4.97
N ASN A 58 17.50 6.47 -5.23
CA ASN A 58 18.94 6.58 -4.96
C ASN A 58 19.74 6.94 -6.21
N SER A 59 19.13 7.52 -7.25
CA SER A 59 19.77 7.80 -8.53
C SER A 59 21.06 8.63 -8.40
N ASP A 60 21.07 9.65 -7.52
CA ASP A 60 22.26 10.47 -7.25
C ASP A 60 23.37 9.66 -6.58
N LYS A 61 23.05 8.85 -5.57
CA LYS A 61 24.01 7.98 -4.88
C LYS A 61 24.60 6.91 -5.80
N LEU A 62 23.81 6.45 -6.77
CA LEU A 62 24.24 5.50 -7.79
C LEU A 62 25.00 6.17 -8.93
N GLY A 63 24.86 7.49 -9.12
CA GLY A 63 25.42 8.21 -10.26
C GLY A 63 24.77 7.76 -11.57
N LEU A 64 23.43 7.70 -11.61
CA LEU A 64 22.69 7.36 -12.83
C LEU A 64 22.67 8.54 -13.78
N ASP A 65 22.95 8.29 -15.06
CA ASP A 65 22.75 9.29 -16.11
C ASP A 65 21.26 9.41 -16.51
N GLU A 66 20.92 10.45 -17.27
CA GLU A 66 19.55 10.73 -17.71
C GLU A 66 18.95 9.63 -18.60
N LYS A 67 19.78 8.93 -19.38
CA LYS A 67 19.33 7.81 -20.20
C LYS A 67 18.93 6.64 -19.32
N GLN A 68 19.74 6.30 -18.32
CA GLN A 68 19.46 5.25 -17.35
C GLN A 68 18.20 5.57 -16.54
N LYS A 69 18.05 6.82 -16.07
CA LYS A 69 16.84 7.27 -15.37
C LYS A 69 15.59 7.10 -16.25
N GLY A 70 15.65 7.52 -17.51
CA GLY A 70 14.54 7.35 -18.46
C GLY A 70 14.15 5.88 -18.65
N GLN A 71 15.12 4.99 -18.87
CA GLN A 71 14.85 3.55 -19.02
C GLN A 71 14.25 2.94 -17.75
N LEU A 72 14.75 3.32 -16.57
CA LEU A 72 14.21 2.84 -15.28
C LEU A 72 12.78 3.35 -15.04
N GLU A 73 12.47 4.58 -15.44
CA GLU A 73 11.10 5.14 -15.36
C GLU A 73 10.11 4.39 -16.25
N GLU A 74 10.53 4.01 -17.46
CA GLU A 74 9.72 3.19 -18.36
C GLU A 74 9.45 1.81 -17.75
N ILE A 75 10.47 1.13 -17.22
CA ILE A 75 10.34 -0.16 -16.53
C ILE A 75 9.40 -0.01 -15.33
N ARG A 76 9.60 1.01 -14.48
CA ARG A 76 8.72 1.28 -13.34
C ARG A 76 7.27 1.42 -13.79
N THR A 77 7.01 2.26 -14.79
CA THR A 77 5.66 2.53 -15.29
C THR A 77 4.99 1.27 -15.84
N LYS A 78 5.73 0.45 -16.62
CA LYS A 78 5.25 -0.83 -17.15
C LYS A 78 4.77 -1.74 -16.01
N TYR A 79 5.62 -1.99 -15.03
CA TYR A 79 5.28 -2.91 -13.94
C TYR A 79 4.27 -2.34 -12.94
N THR A 80 4.29 -1.05 -12.66
CA THR A 80 3.27 -0.41 -11.81
C THR A 80 1.87 -0.61 -12.39
N LYS A 81 1.69 -0.49 -13.72
CA LYS A 81 0.40 -0.76 -14.35
C LYS A 81 -0.05 -2.21 -14.15
N GLU A 82 0.85 -3.18 -14.32
CA GLU A 82 0.51 -4.59 -14.10
C GLU A 82 0.21 -4.89 -12.64
N LEU A 83 1.00 -4.34 -11.71
CA LEU A 83 0.77 -4.51 -10.27
C LEU A 83 -0.59 -3.94 -9.83
N ILE A 84 -0.99 -2.77 -10.35
CA ILE A 84 -2.32 -2.19 -10.08
C ILE A 84 -3.44 -3.14 -10.55
N ARG A 85 -3.30 -3.77 -11.72
CA ARG A 85 -4.30 -4.74 -12.19
C ARG A 85 -4.37 -5.98 -11.30
N GLN A 86 -3.22 -6.53 -10.92
CA GLN A 86 -3.19 -7.70 -10.02
C GLN A 86 -3.74 -7.37 -8.63
N ASP A 87 -3.46 -6.17 -8.10
CA ASP A 87 -4.03 -5.73 -6.83
C ASP A 87 -5.56 -5.60 -6.91
N ALA A 88 -6.09 -5.08 -8.02
CA ALA A 88 -7.54 -5.05 -8.25
C ALA A 88 -8.15 -6.46 -8.28
N GLU A 89 -7.51 -7.41 -8.97
CA GLU A 89 -7.96 -8.82 -8.99
C GLU A 89 -7.92 -9.46 -7.60
N MET A 90 -6.93 -9.12 -6.77
CA MET A 90 -6.86 -9.56 -5.38
C MET A 90 -8.04 -9.03 -4.58
N GLN A 91 -8.32 -7.73 -4.67
CA GLN A 91 -9.45 -7.10 -3.97
C GLN A 91 -10.79 -7.70 -4.41
N ILE A 92 -10.96 -7.99 -5.71
CA ILE A 92 -12.15 -8.67 -6.22
C ILE A 92 -12.28 -10.07 -5.59
N ALA A 93 -11.21 -10.86 -5.57
CA ALA A 93 -11.23 -12.19 -4.96
C ALA A 93 -11.58 -12.15 -3.46
N GLU A 94 -11.10 -11.15 -2.72
CA GLU A 94 -11.46 -10.94 -1.31
C GLU A 94 -12.94 -10.58 -1.13
N LEU A 95 -13.49 -9.73 -2.01
CA LEU A 95 -14.93 -9.42 -2.01
C LEU A 95 -15.78 -10.65 -2.34
N ASP A 96 -15.38 -11.44 -3.33
CA ASP A 96 -16.05 -12.67 -3.72
C ASP A 96 -16.05 -13.69 -2.57
N LEU A 97 -14.90 -13.87 -1.90
CA LEU A 97 -14.79 -14.73 -0.73
C LEU A 97 -15.71 -14.25 0.39
N ASN A 98 -15.72 -12.96 0.70
CA ASN A 98 -16.61 -12.37 1.71
C ASN A 98 -18.08 -12.58 1.35
N SER A 99 -18.46 -12.53 0.07
CA SER A 99 -19.82 -12.78 -0.38
C SER A 99 -20.21 -14.26 -0.21
N LEU A 100 -19.32 -15.18 -0.55
CA LEU A 100 -19.55 -16.63 -0.41
C LEU A 100 -19.71 -17.07 1.05
N LEU A 101 -19.09 -16.36 1.99
CA LEU A 101 -19.14 -16.69 3.42
C LEU A 101 -20.36 -16.10 4.15
N LYS A 102 -21.09 -15.16 3.53
CA LYS A 102 -22.29 -14.53 4.11
C LYS A 102 -23.58 -15.32 3.88
N THR A 103 -23.53 -16.41 3.11
CA THR A 103 -24.71 -17.23 2.79
C THR A 103 -24.99 -18.25 3.90
N ASP A 104 -26.26 -18.60 4.12
CA ASP A 104 -26.66 -19.57 5.16
C ASP A 104 -26.07 -20.97 4.96
N ALA A 105 -25.79 -21.33 3.69
CA ALA A 105 -25.04 -22.51 3.33
C ALA A 105 -23.82 -22.11 2.48
N THR A 106 -22.62 -22.38 2.98
CA THR A 106 -21.36 -22.07 2.29
C THR A 106 -21.00 -23.15 1.27
N ASP A 107 -20.84 -22.75 0.01
CA ASP A 107 -20.31 -23.61 -1.04
C ASP A 107 -18.78 -23.69 -0.95
N LEU A 108 -18.28 -24.74 -0.27
CA LEU A 108 -16.84 -24.92 -0.04
C LEU A 108 -16.03 -25.13 -1.34
N ALA A 109 -16.65 -25.60 -2.42
CA ALA A 109 -15.96 -25.76 -3.70
C ALA A 109 -15.63 -24.37 -4.28
N LYS A 110 -16.61 -23.46 -4.30
CA LYS A 110 -16.40 -22.08 -4.75
C LYS A 110 -15.42 -21.31 -3.87
N VAL A 111 -15.49 -21.50 -2.55
CA VAL A 111 -14.53 -20.90 -1.61
C VAL A 111 -13.10 -21.34 -1.95
N LYS A 112 -12.88 -22.64 -2.20
CA LYS A 112 -11.57 -23.18 -2.58
C LYS A 112 -11.06 -22.57 -3.88
N ASP A 113 -11.92 -22.39 -4.87
CA ASP A 113 -11.56 -21.80 -6.17
C ASP A 113 -11.14 -20.33 -6.04
N VAL A 114 -11.89 -19.54 -5.25
CA VAL A 114 -11.55 -18.13 -5.00
C VAL A 114 -10.23 -17.99 -4.23
N ILE A 115 -10.00 -18.84 -3.21
CA ILE A 115 -8.72 -18.87 -2.49
C ILE A 115 -7.56 -19.21 -3.42
N LYS A 116 -7.76 -20.17 -4.34
CA LYS A 116 -6.75 -20.52 -5.34
C LYS A 116 -6.44 -19.33 -6.23
N LYS A 117 -7.48 -18.65 -6.76
CA LYS A 117 -7.31 -17.44 -7.59
C LYS A 117 -6.51 -16.37 -6.84
N ALA A 118 -6.87 -16.07 -5.59
CA ALA A 118 -6.14 -15.09 -4.77
C ALA A 118 -4.67 -15.50 -4.56
N THR A 119 -4.39 -16.79 -4.32
CA THR A 119 -3.02 -17.30 -4.15
C THR A 119 -2.21 -17.18 -5.43
N ASP A 120 -2.81 -17.48 -6.58
CA ASP A 120 -2.18 -17.33 -7.89
C ASP A 120 -1.86 -15.85 -8.17
N THR A 121 -2.81 -14.94 -7.93
CA THR A 121 -2.62 -13.48 -8.06
C THR A 121 -1.49 -12.99 -7.14
N ARG A 122 -1.43 -13.46 -5.89
CA ARG A 122 -0.34 -13.11 -4.95
C ARG A 122 1.03 -13.55 -5.48
N SER A 123 1.09 -14.75 -6.05
CA SER A 123 2.31 -15.29 -6.65
C SER A 123 2.74 -14.47 -7.85
N GLN A 124 1.79 -14.05 -8.68
CA GLN A 124 2.05 -13.19 -9.84
C GLN A 124 2.60 -11.82 -9.43
N ILE A 125 2.03 -11.18 -8.39
CA ILE A 125 2.54 -9.90 -7.84
C ILE A 125 4.01 -10.04 -7.42
N ARG A 126 4.35 -11.11 -6.70
CA ARG A 126 5.73 -11.39 -6.28
C ARG A 126 6.66 -11.56 -7.47
N TYR A 127 6.23 -12.33 -8.48
CA TYR A 127 6.99 -12.52 -9.70
C TYR A 127 7.24 -11.21 -10.44
N LEU A 128 6.20 -10.39 -10.63
CA LEU A 128 6.31 -9.10 -11.32
C LEU A 128 7.31 -8.16 -10.64
N ARG A 129 7.37 -8.14 -9.31
CA ARG A 129 8.36 -7.35 -8.57
C ARG A 129 9.79 -7.85 -8.79
N ILE A 130 10.01 -9.16 -8.77
CA ILE A 130 11.31 -9.78 -9.06
C ILE A 130 11.72 -9.49 -10.50
N GLU A 131 10.79 -9.62 -11.44
CA GLU A 131 11.05 -9.39 -12.87
C GLU A 131 11.38 -7.93 -13.14
N ALA A 132 10.62 -6.98 -12.57
CA ALA A 132 10.90 -5.56 -12.65
C ALA A 132 12.30 -5.22 -12.14
N PHE A 133 12.69 -5.81 -11.01
CA PHE A 133 14.02 -5.63 -10.43
C PHE A 133 15.13 -6.22 -11.32
N ALA A 134 14.90 -7.42 -11.87
CA ALA A 134 15.83 -8.07 -12.78
C ALA A 134 16.02 -7.27 -14.09
N GLU A 135 14.95 -6.67 -14.62
CA GLU A 135 15.00 -5.80 -15.79
C GLU A 135 15.76 -4.49 -15.48
N ALA A 136 15.42 -3.82 -14.37
CA ALA A 136 16.09 -2.61 -13.92
C ALA A 136 17.61 -2.81 -13.71
N ARG A 137 18.02 -3.95 -13.14
CA ARG A 137 19.44 -4.28 -12.95
C ARG A 137 20.22 -4.35 -14.26
N LYS A 138 19.60 -4.66 -15.40
CA LYS A 138 20.28 -4.70 -16.70
C LYS A 138 20.66 -3.31 -17.23
N VAL A 139 20.01 -2.26 -16.74
CA VAL A 139 20.29 -0.85 -17.11
C VAL A 139 21.56 -0.34 -16.42
N LEU A 140 21.94 -0.96 -15.30
CA LEU A 140 23.03 -0.50 -14.44
C LEU A 140 24.39 -1.08 -14.87
N THR A 141 25.44 -0.29 -14.68
CA THR A 141 26.83 -0.78 -14.75
C THR A 141 27.16 -1.69 -13.58
N GLU A 142 28.26 -2.46 -13.68
CA GLU A 142 28.71 -3.31 -12.57
C GLU A 142 29.02 -2.51 -11.30
N GLU A 143 29.59 -1.32 -11.45
CA GLU A 143 29.85 -0.41 -10.32
C GLU A 143 28.54 0.02 -9.64
N GLN A 144 27.54 0.43 -10.43
CA GLN A 144 26.22 0.84 -9.93
C GLN A 144 25.48 -0.33 -9.26
N LYS A 145 25.59 -1.55 -9.80
CA LYS A 145 25.05 -2.76 -9.15
C LYS A 145 25.69 -3.01 -7.79
N GLY A 146 26.98 -2.76 -7.66
CA GLY A 146 27.71 -2.83 -6.39
C GLY A 146 27.20 -1.82 -5.36
N LYS A 147 27.04 -0.55 -5.77
CA LYS A 147 26.46 0.51 -4.91
C LYS A 147 25.03 0.16 -4.48
N LEU A 148 24.20 -0.31 -5.42
CA LEU A 148 22.83 -0.72 -5.14
C LEU A 148 22.75 -1.90 -4.16
N ARG A 149 23.66 -2.88 -4.27
CA ARG A 149 23.76 -3.99 -3.30
C ARG A 149 24.05 -3.48 -1.89
N ASN A 150 25.03 -2.58 -1.75
CA ASN A 150 25.37 -2.01 -0.45
C ASN A 150 24.18 -1.27 0.18
N LEU A 151 23.47 -0.47 -0.63
CA LEU A 151 22.24 0.21 -0.21
C LEU A 151 21.18 -0.76 0.36
N MET A 152 21.02 -1.95 -0.23
CA MET A 152 20.03 -2.95 0.20
C MET A 152 20.45 -3.76 1.43
N GLU A 153 21.75 -4.04 1.57
CA GLU A 153 22.29 -4.82 2.68
C GLU A 153 22.47 -3.99 3.96
N ASN A 154 22.62 -2.67 3.83
CA ASN A 154 22.83 -1.75 4.94
C ASN A 154 21.78 -0.63 4.94
N PRO A 155 20.50 -0.90 5.26
CA PRO A 155 19.43 0.11 5.20
C PRO A 155 19.66 1.34 6.08
N ASP A 156 20.56 1.29 7.06
CA ASP A 156 21.02 2.46 7.84
C ASP A 156 21.62 3.56 6.95
N CYS A 157 22.09 3.26 5.74
CA CYS A 157 22.54 4.26 4.76
C CYS A 157 21.39 4.92 3.96
N MET A 158 20.15 4.44 4.16
CA MET A 158 18.91 5.03 3.63
C MET A 158 18.26 6.02 4.58
N MET A 159 18.64 5.97 5.85
CA MET A 159 18.21 6.90 6.88
C MET A 159 19.18 8.09 6.84
N GLY A 160 18.71 9.25 6.39
CA GLY A 160 19.46 10.49 6.53
C GLY A 160 19.90 10.69 7.99
N ASP A 161 20.95 11.47 8.22
CA ASP A 161 21.53 11.66 9.57
C ASP A 161 20.50 12.13 10.63
N ASP A 162 19.35 12.65 10.20
CA ASP A 162 18.23 13.09 11.02
C ASP A 162 17.48 11.96 11.75
N ALA A 163 17.57 10.70 11.29
CA ALA A 163 16.81 9.59 11.91
C ALA A 163 17.59 8.84 13.01
N LYS A 164 18.91 9.04 13.12
CA LYS A 164 19.74 8.46 14.19
C LYS A 164 19.39 9.00 15.59
N GLY A 165 18.65 10.11 15.67
CA GLY A 165 18.19 10.71 16.92
C GLY A 165 16.93 10.09 17.52
N ILE A 166 16.14 9.32 16.75
CA ILE A 166 14.81 8.85 17.21
C ILE A 166 14.89 7.46 17.87
N THR A 167 15.77 6.57 17.41
CA THR A 167 15.90 5.21 17.99
C THR A 167 16.78 5.14 19.23
N GLY A 168 17.68 6.12 19.45
CA GLY A 168 18.56 6.17 20.62
C GLY A 168 17.93 6.72 21.91
N GLY A 169 16.72 7.29 21.85
CA GLY A 169 16.10 8.01 22.98
C GLY A 169 15.17 7.19 23.88
N MET A 170 14.75 5.99 23.49
CA MET A 170 13.70 5.24 24.19
C MET A 170 14.18 4.06 25.06
N MET A 171 15.49 3.80 25.17
CA MET A 171 16.02 2.69 26.00
C MET A 171 16.91 3.13 27.18
N GLY A 172 16.62 4.24 27.86
CA GLY A 172 17.57 4.75 28.86
C GLY A 172 17.06 5.55 30.07
N ARG A 173 15.75 5.69 30.31
CA ARG A 173 15.25 6.38 31.51
C ARG A 173 13.96 5.76 32.01
N GLY A 174 14.03 5.02 33.11
CA GLY A 174 12.83 4.64 33.86
C GLY A 174 12.85 3.30 34.59
N MET A 175 14.00 2.80 35.08
CA MET A 175 14.02 1.77 36.13
C MET A 175 15.20 1.98 37.07
N MET A 176 15.18 3.11 37.79
CA MET A 176 15.75 3.20 39.14
C MET A 176 14.90 4.22 39.88
N GLU A 177 14.03 3.72 40.76
CA GLU A 177 13.67 4.25 42.09
C GLU A 177 12.32 3.66 42.52
N GLY A 178 12.35 2.93 43.63
CA GLY A 178 11.26 2.16 44.22
C GLY A 178 11.79 0.93 44.93
#